data_AF-A0A6J2KJC9-F1
#
_entry.id   AF-A0A6J2KJC9-F1
#
_cell.length_a   1.000
_cell.length_b   1.000
_cell.length_c   1.000
_cell.angle_alpha   90.00
_cell.angle_beta   90.00
_cell.angle_gamma   90.00
#
_symmetry.space_group_name_H-M   'P 1'
#
loop_
_entity.id
_entity.type
_entity.pdbx_description
1 polymer ?
#
loop_
_entity_poly.entity_id
_entity_poly.type
_entity_poly.pdbx_seq_one_letter_code
_entity_poly.pdbx_strand_id
1 'polypeptide(L)'
;MARARAAVNLKEIGAEEEGLRFRQTANGAKLLECPGADSSGIADKLVATLRVALPEEEVRVHRLVRMAEIRITGLDDCATKEEVAAAIAAQGGCAPESVTVGELRLGYSGARSAWARCPVEAATSLATPPPGRSAGDPGRLRVGWIAAHVRLQEPRAWRCLRCFRTGHGLARCTSSVDRSGLCFRCGQPGHKAASCTADPHCALCVAAGRRANHRAGGKACFPSGNNTERNRRRKSRRRQKRRLARGALADAVIPAAAPAPESGGSGEGEGAMDVVQQ
;
A
#
# COMPACT_ATOMS: atom_id res chain seq x y z
N MET A 1 -25.14 17.32 -11.07
CA MET A 1 -24.44 18.62 -11.21
C MET A 1 -25.41 19.78 -11.37
N ALA A 2 -26.40 19.72 -12.28
CA ALA A 2 -27.43 20.77 -12.36
C ALA A 2 -28.21 20.92 -11.04
N ARG A 3 -28.72 19.81 -10.49
CA ARG A 3 -29.35 19.77 -9.15
C ARG A 3 -28.42 20.25 -8.03
N ALA A 4 -27.17 19.79 -8.04
CA ALA A 4 -26.14 20.21 -7.08
C ALA A 4 -25.83 21.72 -7.14
N ARG A 5 -25.83 22.33 -8.34
CA ARG A 5 -25.65 23.78 -8.50
C ARG A 5 -26.86 24.58 -8.00
N ALA A 6 -28.07 24.05 -8.16
CA ALA A 6 -29.30 24.71 -7.69
C ALA A 6 -29.43 24.71 -6.16
N ALA A 7 -28.83 23.72 -5.49
CA ALA A 7 -28.92 23.58 -4.04
C ALA A 7 -27.73 24.16 -3.25
N VAL A 8 -26.62 24.49 -3.93
CA VAL A 8 -25.38 24.96 -3.29
C VAL A 8 -25.27 26.47 -3.43
N ASN A 9 -25.51 27.18 -2.34
CA ASN A 9 -25.25 28.62 -2.23
C ASN A 9 -23.79 28.85 -1.83
N LEU A 10 -22.99 29.40 -2.74
CA LEU A 10 -21.56 29.71 -2.50
C LEU A 10 -21.38 30.72 -1.35
N LYS A 11 -22.40 31.55 -1.09
CA LYS A 11 -22.46 32.55 -0.03
C LYS A 11 -22.48 31.95 1.37
N GLU A 12 -23.41 31.04 1.60
CA GLU A 12 -23.60 30.36 2.90
C GLU A 12 -22.44 29.41 3.23
N ILE A 13 -21.76 28.94 2.19
CA ILE A 13 -20.63 28.02 2.30
C ILE A 13 -19.31 28.79 2.54
N GLY A 14 -19.27 30.11 2.37
CA GLY A 14 -18.07 30.93 2.57
C GLY A 14 -17.05 30.77 1.45
N ALA A 15 -17.50 30.40 0.24
CA ALA A 15 -16.65 30.17 -0.94
C ALA A 15 -16.82 31.27 -2.00
N GLU A 16 -17.28 32.47 -1.61
CA GLU A 16 -17.58 33.57 -2.54
C GLU A 16 -16.32 34.13 -3.22
N GLU A 17 -15.20 34.25 -2.50
CA GLU A 17 -14.03 34.99 -2.99
C GLU A 17 -13.17 34.20 -3.99
N GLU A 18 -13.02 32.89 -3.80
CA GLU A 18 -12.14 32.05 -4.62
C GLU A 18 -12.87 31.06 -5.53
N GLY A 19 -14.16 30.80 -5.27
CA GLY A 19 -14.98 29.83 -6.00
C GLY A 19 -14.53 28.37 -5.86
N LEU A 20 -15.41 27.42 -6.22
CA LEU A 20 -15.08 25.99 -6.21
C LEU A 20 -14.34 25.59 -7.49
N ARG A 21 -13.20 24.90 -7.36
CA ARG A 21 -12.48 24.34 -8.50
C ARG A 21 -13.02 22.97 -8.85
N PHE A 22 -13.44 22.78 -10.10
CA PHE A 22 -13.92 21.50 -10.60
C PHE A 22 -12.81 20.74 -11.31
N ARG A 23 -12.59 19.49 -10.91
CA ARG A 23 -11.71 18.54 -11.62
C ARG A 23 -12.37 17.19 -11.75
N GLN A 24 -11.94 16.41 -12.73
CA GLN A 24 -12.28 15.00 -12.81
C GLN A 24 -11.13 14.16 -12.28
N THR A 25 -11.42 13.28 -11.33
CA THR A 25 -10.45 12.33 -10.78
C THR A 25 -10.05 11.28 -11.84
N ALA A 26 -8.95 10.56 -11.59
CA ALA A 26 -8.53 9.46 -12.46
C ALA A 26 -9.53 8.28 -12.51
N ASN A 27 -10.47 8.21 -11.56
CA ASN A 27 -11.60 7.27 -11.55
C ASN A 27 -12.80 7.76 -12.38
N GLY A 28 -12.77 8.98 -12.91
CA GLY A 28 -13.93 9.59 -13.59
C GLY A 28 -14.93 10.26 -12.65
N ALA A 29 -14.71 10.19 -11.33
CA ALA A 29 -15.53 10.92 -10.36
C ALA A 29 -15.27 12.43 -10.44
N LYS A 30 -16.31 13.22 -10.16
CA LYS A 30 -16.28 14.69 -10.11
C LYS A 30 -15.73 15.14 -8.76
N LEU A 31 -14.66 15.92 -8.78
CA LEU A 31 -14.01 16.50 -7.60
C LEU A 31 -14.28 18.00 -7.56
N LEU A 32 -14.76 18.47 -6.41
CA LEU A 32 -14.85 19.88 -6.08
C LEU A 32 -13.75 20.17 -5.05
N GLU A 33 -12.75 20.95 -5.45
CA GLU A 33 -11.71 21.44 -4.55
C GLU A 33 -12.17 22.81 -4.02
N CYS A 34 -12.22 22.96 -2.69
CA CYS A 34 -12.46 24.24 -2.03
C CYS A 34 -11.09 24.88 -1.72
N PRO A 35 -10.65 25.90 -2.48
CA PRO A 35 -9.48 26.68 -2.10
C PRO A 35 -9.85 27.58 -0.89
N GLY A 36 -8.90 27.78 0.03
CA GLY A 36 -9.09 28.60 1.23
C GLY A 36 -8.45 28.03 2.50
N ALA A 37 -8.11 28.90 3.46
CA ALA A 37 -7.54 28.53 4.75
C ALA A 37 -8.49 27.64 5.58
N ASP A 38 -9.81 27.90 5.51
CA ASP A 38 -10.87 27.11 6.16
C ASP A 38 -11.46 26.02 5.25
N SER A 39 -10.65 25.48 4.34
CA SER A 39 -11.08 24.46 3.37
C SER A 39 -11.73 23.22 4.01
N SER A 40 -11.40 22.89 5.26
CA SER A 40 -12.00 21.78 6.01
C SER A 40 -13.45 22.06 6.41
N GLY A 41 -13.73 23.20 7.04
CA GLY A 41 -15.07 23.59 7.48
C GLY A 41 -16.01 23.89 6.31
N ILE A 42 -15.48 24.50 5.24
CA ILE A 42 -16.22 24.74 3.99
C ILE A 42 -16.60 23.40 3.33
N ALA A 43 -15.69 22.44 3.29
CA ALA A 43 -15.96 21.11 2.73
C ALA A 43 -17.01 20.34 3.55
N ASP A 44 -17.01 20.44 4.87
CA ASP A 44 -18.02 19.78 5.71
C ASP A 44 -19.42 20.34 5.49
N LYS A 45 -19.56 21.67 5.39
CA LYS A 45 -20.82 22.34 5.04
C LYS A 45 -21.29 21.96 3.64
N LEU A 46 -20.37 21.87 2.67
CA LEU A 46 -20.68 21.45 1.31
C LEU A 46 -21.15 19.98 1.25
N VAL A 47 -20.51 19.09 2.01
CA VAL A 47 -20.93 17.69 2.08
C VAL A 47 -22.31 17.56 2.72
N ALA A 48 -22.58 18.30 3.80
CA ALA A 48 -23.88 18.29 4.48
C ALA A 48 -25.00 18.77 3.54
N THR A 49 -24.81 19.90 2.87
CA THR A 49 -25.79 20.44 1.90
C THR A 49 -25.99 19.51 0.70
N LEU A 50 -24.93 18.91 0.16
CA LEU A 50 -25.02 17.96 -0.96
C LEU A 50 -25.72 16.65 -0.57
N ARG A 51 -25.58 16.18 0.68
CA ARG A 51 -26.31 14.99 1.18
C ARG A 51 -27.81 15.24 1.30
N VAL A 52 -28.22 16.46 1.67
CA VAL A 52 -29.64 16.84 1.73
C VAL A 52 -30.22 16.99 0.33
N ALA A 53 -29.46 17.57 -0.60
CA ALA A 53 -29.92 17.90 -1.94
C ALA A 53 -29.89 16.73 -2.94
N LEU A 54 -29.13 15.68 -2.67
CA LEU A 54 -28.94 14.54 -3.56
C LEU A 54 -29.31 13.25 -2.84
N PRO A 55 -30.24 12.44 -3.37
CA PRO A 55 -30.54 11.14 -2.79
C PRO A 55 -29.29 10.24 -2.85
N GLU A 56 -28.99 9.55 -1.74
CA GLU A 56 -27.81 8.68 -1.61
C GLU A 56 -27.80 7.52 -2.63
N GLU A 57 -28.97 7.16 -3.16
CA GLU A 57 -29.14 6.13 -4.19
C GLU A 57 -28.56 6.55 -5.55
N GLU A 58 -28.57 7.85 -5.88
CA GLU A 58 -28.04 8.36 -7.15
C GLU A 58 -26.59 8.83 -7.05
N VAL A 59 -26.19 9.44 -5.92
CA VAL A 59 -24.87 10.08 -5.78
C VAL A 59 -24.27 9.85 -4.40
N ARG A 60 -23.14 9.14 -4.35
CA ARG A 60 -22.31 9.03 -3.14
C ARG A 60 -21.42 10.26 -2.99
N VAL A 61 -21.71 11.07 -1.98
CA VAL A 61 -20.91 12.24 -1.63
C VAL A 61 -19.86 11.85 -0.58
N HIS A 62 -18.59 11.93 -0.94
CA HIS A 62 -17.47 11.66 -0.04
C HIS A 62 -16.70 12.94 0.29
N ARG A 63 -16.38 13.13 1.57
CA ARG A 63 -15.32 14.05 1.99
C ARG A 63 -13.98 13.44 1.60
N LEU A 64 -13.31 14.00 0.59
CA LEU A 64 -11.99 13.50 0.19
C LEU A 64 -10.94 13.97 1.19
N VAL A 65 -10.48 13.04 2.02
CA VAL A 65 -9.28 13.20 2.85
C VAL A 65 -8.10 12.54 2.12
N ARG A 66 -6.89 13.10 2.27
CA ARG A 66 -5.68 12.42 1.77
C ARG A 66 -5.43 11.20 2.63
N MET A 67 -5.49 10.02 2.00
CA MET A 67 -5.35 8.73 2.67
C MET A 67 -4.00 8.08 2.34
N ALA A 68 -3.38 7.47 3.34
CA ALA A 68 -2.22 6.59 3.20
C ALA A 68 -2.57 5.15 3.60
N GLU A 69 -1.79 4.20 3.09
CA GLU A 69 -1.84 2.81 3.52
C GLU A 69 -0.72 2.56 4.53
N ILE A 70 -1.04 1.88 5.63
CA ILE A 70 -0.08 1.42 6.63
C ILE A 70 -0.14 -0.11 6.73
N ARG A 71 1.01 -0.71 7.00
CA ARG A 71 1.15 -2.13 7.27
C ARG A 71 1.40 -2.32 8.76
N ILE A 72 0.57 -3.14 9.39
CA ILE A 72 0.64 -3.48 10.80
C ILE A 72 1.05 -4.94 10.92
N THR A 73 2.07 -5.22 11.73
CA THR A 73 2.63 -6.56 11.96
C THR A 73 2.84 -6.80 13.46
N GLY A 74 2.71 -8.03 13.92
CA GLY A 74 2.82 -8.34 15.35
C GLY A 74 1.50 -8.11 16.10
N LEU A 75 0.36 -8.35 15.43
CA LEU A 75 -0.94 -8.38 16.09
C LEU A 75 -1.18 -9.74 16.73
N ASP A 76 -1.96 -9.75 17.80
CA ASP A 76 -2.36 -10.96 18.50
C ASP A 76 -3.29 -11.85 17.67
N ASP A 77 -3.39 -13.12 18.05
CA ASP A 77 -4.35 -14.07 17.50
C ASP A 77 -5.80 -13.81 17.94
N CYS A 78 -6.04 -12.97 18.94
CA CYS A 78 -7.40 -12.52 19.27
C CYS A 78 -7.78 -11.19 18.63
N ALA A 79 -6.83 -10.48 17.99
CA ALA A 79 -7.06 -9.12 17.50
C ALA A 79 -8.21 -9.06 16.49
N THR A 80 -9.15 -8.14 16.70
CA THR A 80 -10.29 -7.89 15.80
C THR A 80 -10.06 -6.67 14.90
N LYS A 81 -10.83 -6.56 13.81
CA LYS A 81 -10.76 -5.38 12.91
C LYS A 81 -11.15 -4.08 13.63
N GLU A 82 -12.12 -4.18 14.54
CA GLU A 82 -12.67 -3.05 15.30
C GLU A 82 -11.66 -2.52 16.32
N GLU A 83 -10.98 -3.40 17.05
CA GLU A 83 -9.90 -3.02 17.97
C GLU A 83 -8.75 -2.32 17.24
N VAL A 84 -8.35 -2.84 16.08
CA VAL A 84 -7.29 -2.22 15.27
C VAL A 84 -7.75 -0.84 14.76
N ALA A 85 -9.01 -0.71 14.32
CA ALA A 85 -9.55 0.57 13.86
C ALA A 85 -9.63 1.60 14.99
N ALA A 86 -10.09 1.18 16.18
CA ALA A 86 -10.17 2.02 17.37
C ALA A 86 -8.78 2.47 17.84
N ALA A 87 -7.79 1.58 17.84
CA ALA A 87 -6.42 1.92 18.20
C ALA A 87 -5.80 2.96 17.24
N ILE A 88 -6.01 2.79 15.94
CA ILE A 88 -5.54 3.75 14.92
C ILE A 88 -6.24 5.11 15.11
N ALA A 89 -7.54 5.11 15.39
CA ALA A 89 -8.31 6.33 15.63
C ALA A 89 -7.81 7.07 16.88
N ALA A 90 -7.62 6.35 17.98
CA ALA A 90 -7.20 6.91 19.27
C ALA A 90 -5.78 7.51 19.20
N GLN A 91 -4.81 6.77 18.67
CA GLN A 91 -3.41 7.24 18.62
C GLN A 91 -3.14 8.14 17.41
N GLY A 92 -3.90 7.98 16.32
CA GLY A 92 -3.79 8.81 15.12
C GLY A 92 -4.63 10.08 15.15
N GLY A 93 -5.45 10.31 16.18
CA GLY A 93 -6.32 11.49 16.28
C GLY A 93 -7.34 11.61 15.16
N CYS A 94 -7.83 10.48 14.64
CA CYS A 94 -8.73 10.43 13.48
C CYS A 94 -10.09 9.86 13.84
N ALA A 95 -11.13 10.26 13.10
CA ALA A 95 -12.45 9.64 13.23
C ALA A 95 -12.41 8.17 12.75
N PRO A 96 -13.04 7.22 13.47
CA PRO A 96 -13.00 5.80 13.13
C PRO A 96 -13.60 5.52 11.74
N GLU A 97 -14.55 6.33 11.27
CA GLU A 97 -15.16 6.23 9.94
C GLU A 97 -14.14 6.45 8.80
N SER A 98 -13.08 7.21 9.06
CA SER A 98 -12.02 7.45 8.08
C SER A 98 -11.02 6.30 8.01
N VAL A 99 -11.09 5.33 8.93
CA VAL A 99 -10.14 4.22 9.01
C VAL A 99 -10.78 2.97 8.40
N THR A 100 -10.15 2.43 7.36
CA THR A 100 -10.57 1.14 6.78
C THR A 100 -9.49 0.09 7.04
N VAL A 101 -9.81 -0.90 7.86
CA VAL A 101 -8.91 -2.02 8.14
C VAL A 101 -9.23 -3.18 7.20
N GLY A 102 -8.20 -3.68 6.52
CA GLY A 102 -8.28 -4.87 5.70
C GLY A 102 -8.41 -6.14 6.54
N GLU A 103 -8.54 -7.28 5.86
CA GLU A 103 -8.56 -8.57 6.53
C GLU A 103 -7.22 -8.88 7.22
N LEU A 104 -7.30 -9.36 8.46
CA LEU A 104 -6.14 -9.80 9.21
C LEU A 104 -5.66 -11.14 8.63
N ARG A 105 -4.38 -11.20 8.29
CA ARG A 105 -3.73 -12.39 7.74
C ARG A 105 -2.72 -12.91 8.73
N LEU A 106 -2.81 -14.20 9.02
CA LEU A 106 -1.84 -14.92 9.82
C LEU A 106 -0.51 -15.01 9.07
N GLY A 107 0.58 -14.65 9.74
CA GLY A 107 1.94 -14.89 9.27
C GLY A 107 2.39 -16.31 9.63
N TYR A 108 3.56 -16.70 9.10
CA TYR A 108 4.20 -17.97 9.50
C TYR A 108 4.63 -17.96 10.98
N SER A 109 4.88 -16.78 11.54
CA SER A 109 5.31 -16.56 12.93
C SER A 109 4.17 -16.62 13.96
N GLY A 110 2.98 -17.12 13.60
CA GLY A 110 1.77 -17.04 14.43
C GLY A 110 1.12 -15.66 14.42
N ALA A 111 1.90 -14.59 14.60
CA ALA A 111 1.37 -13.22 14.65
C ALA A 111 0.53 -12.80 13.43
N ARG A 112 -0.56 -12.08 13.69
CA ARG A 112 -1.40 -11.49 12.67
C ARG A 112 -0.78 -10.23 12.06
N SER A 113 -1.09 -10.00 10.79
CA SER A 113 -0.73 -8.81 10.06
C SER A 113 -1.94 -8.22 9.35
N ALA A 114 -2.04 -6.90 9.35
CA ALA A 114 -3.16 -6.18 8.75
C ALA A 114 -2.65 -5.04 7.87
N TRP A 115 -3.48 -4.69 6.90
CA TRP A 115 -3.31 -3.46 6.12
C TRP A 115 -4.42 -2.53 6.55
N ALA A 116 -4.11 -1.28 6.84
CA ALA A 116 -5.11 -0.28 7.15
C ALA A 116 -4.92 0.94 6.26
N ARG A 117 -6.04 1.59 5.92
CA ARG A 117 -6.07 2.86 5.22
C ARG A 117 -6.56 3.92 6.21
N CYS A 118 -5.76 4.95 6.41
CA CYS A 118 -6.05 6.05 7.33
C CYS A 118 -5.59 7.39 6.72
N PRO A 119 -6.01 8.53 7.27
CA PRO A 119 -5.50 9.84 6.85
C PRO A 119 -3.96 9.91 6.91
N VAL A 120 -3.35 10.68 6.01
CA VAL A 120 -1.88 10.78 5.90
C VAL A 120 -1.23 11.26 7.21
N GLU A 121 -1.87 12.16 7.93
CA GLU A 121 -1.37 12.69 9.21
C GLU A 121 -1.26 11.59 10.27
N ALA A 122 -2.34 10.82 10.48
CA ALA A 122 -2.33 9.65 11.35
C ALA A 122 -1.36 8.57 10.88
N ALA A 123 -1.29 8.31 9.58
CA ALA A 123 -0.37 7.30 9.05
C ALA A 123 1.09 7.66 9.32
N THR A 124 1.43 8.95 9.22
CA THR A 124 2.79 9.46 9.43
C THR A 124 3.14 9.45 10.90
N SER A 125 2.24 9.90 11.78
CA SER A 125 2.46 9.85 13.22
C SER A 125 2.63 8.42 13.74
N LEU A 126 1.78 7.48 13.29
CA LEU A 126 1.86 6.08 13.68
C LEU A 126 3.07 5.34 13.12
N ALA A 127 3.56 5.75 11.95
CA ALA A 127 4.76 5.16 11.35
C ALA A 127 6.06 5.75 11.93
N THR A 128 5.99 6.85 12.68
CA THR A 128 7.18 7.48 13.27
C THR A 128 7.68 6.63 14.43
N PRO A 129 8.96 6.24 14.46
CA PRO A 129 9.51 5.46 15.55
C PRO A 129 9.49 6.27 16.86
N PRO A 130 9.34 5.61 18.03
CA PRO A 130 9.42 6.29 19.32
C PRO A 130 10.81 6.94 19.52
N PRO A 131 10.91 7.96 20.39
CA PRO A 131 12.18 8.62 20.69
C PRO A 131 13.23 7.61 21.16
N GLY A 132 14.45 7.73 20.64
CA GLY A 132 15.57 6.81 20.93
C GLY A 132 15.78 5.68 19.93
N ARG A 133 14.98 5.58 18.86
CA ARG A 133 15.18 4.61 17.76
C ARG A 133 15.59 5.28 16.44
N SER A 134 16.19 4.50 15.55
CA SER A 134 16.62 4.99 14.24
C SER A 134 15.42 5.30 13.36
N ALA A 135 15.54 6.28 12.45
CA ALA A 135 14.45 6.67 11.54
C ALA A 135 13.94 5.55 10.61
N GLY A 136 14.66 4.42 10.50
CA GLY A 136 14.24 3.24 9.74
C GLY A 136 13.49 2.17 10.56
N ASP A 137 13.36 2.36 11.87
CA ASP A 137 12.61 1.45 12.73
C ASP A 137 11.10 1.61 12.55
N PRO A 138 10.31 0.52 12.69
CA PRO A 138 8.86 0.63 12.60
C PRO A 138 8.31 1.46 13.76
N GLY A 139 7.25 2.22 13.48
CA GLY A 139 6.42 2.84 14.49
C GLY A 139 5.70 1.81 15.36
N ARG A 140 5.10 2.28 16.46
CA ARG A 140 4.45 1.41 17.45
C ARG A 140 3.00 1.82 17.63
N LEU A 141 2.11 0.84 17.48
CA LEU A 141 0.69 0.97 17.72
C LEU A 141 0.28 -0.03 18.79
N ARG A 142 -0.32 0.45 19.87
CA ARG A 142 -0.86 -0.44 20.91
C ARG A 142 -2.24 -0.92 20.49
N VAL A 143 -2.40 -2.23 20.29
CA VAL A 143 -3.70 -2.88 20.05
C VAL A 143 -3.95 -3.84 21.20
N GLY A 144 -4.93 -3.52 22.04
CA GLY A 144 -5.15 -4.23 23.30
C GLY A 144 -3.89 -4.17 24.19
N TRP A 145 -3.29 -5.33 24.44
CA TRP A 145 -2.09 -5.47 25.28
C TRP A 145 -0.79 -5.51 24.46
N ILE A 146 -0.85 -5.67 23.14
CA ILE A 146 0.33 -5.86 22.30
C ILE A 146 0.74 -4.57 21.62
N ALA A 147 2.06 -4.30 21.63
CA ALA A 147 2.66 -3.23 20.83
C ALA A 147 2.98 -3.76 19.42
N ALA A 148 2.07 -3.53 18.48
CA ALA A 148 2.25 -3.87 17.07
C ALA A 148 3.20 -2.90 16.36
N HIS A 149 3.89 -3.41 15.34
CA HIS A 149 4.77 -2.63 14.48
C HIS A 149 4.01 -2.04 13.30
N VAL A 150 4.17 -0.74 13.08
CA VAL A 150 3.55 -0.01 11.96
C VAL A 150 4.62 0.46 10.99
N ARG A 151 4.39 0.22 9.70
CA ARG A 151 5.20 0.78 8.62
C ARG A 151 4.32 1.49 7.61
N LEU A 152 4.76 2.67 7.18
CA LEU A 152 4.14 3.34 6.06
C LEU A 152 4.37 2.51 4.79
N GLN A 153 3.28 2.23 4.09
CA GLN A 153 3.33 1.45 2.87
C GLN A 153 3.41 2.37 1.67
N GLU A 154 4.35 2.08 0.75
CA GLU A 154 4.42 2.79 -0.52
C GLU A 154 3.09 2.67 -1.26
N PRO A 155 2.54 3.79 -1.79
CA PRO A 155 1.31 3.77 -2.56
C PRO A 155 1.38 2.71 -3.66
N ARG A 156 0.46 1.74 -3.62
CA ARG A 156 0.41 0.70 -4.65
C ARG A 156 0.17 1.38 -5.99
N ALA A 157 1.07 1.15 -6.94
CA ALA A 157 0.94 1.71 -8.28
C ALA A 157 -0.45 1.38 -8.84
N TRP A 158 -1.21 2.43 -9.16
CA TRP A 158 -2.54 2.30 -9.73
C TRP A 158 -2.47 1.48 -11.01
N ARG A 159 -3.31 0.45 -11.14
CA ARG A 159 -3.41 -0.41 -12.34
C ARG A 159 -4.77 -0.27 -13.01
N CYS A 160 -4.76 -0.19 -14.34
CA CYS A 160 -5.96 -0.20 -15.14
C CYS A 160 -6.57 -1.61 -15.17
N LEU A 161 -7.86 -1.72 -14.86
CA LEU A 161 -8.56 -3.00 -14.87
C LEU A 161 -8.77 -3.58 -16.28
N ARG A 162 -8.84 -2.71 -17.31
CA ARG A 162 -9.03 -3.13 -18.71
C ARG A 162 -7.73 -3.65 -19.33
N CYS A 163 -6.65 -2.87 -19.25
CA CYS A 163 -5.41 -3.20 -19.98
C CYS A 163 -4.28 -3.72 -19.08
N PHE A 164 -4.46 -3.77 -17.76
CA PHE A 164 -3.49 -4.21 -16.74
C PHE A 164 -2.22 -3.35 -16.60
N ARG A 165 -2.05 -2.28 -17.39
CA ARG A 165 -0.93 -1.33 -17.22
C ARG A 165 -1.08 -0.49 -15.95
N THR A 166 0.05 -0.05 -15.42
CA THR A 166 0.09 0.94 -14.33
C THR A 166 -0.05 2.36 -14.87
N GLY A 167 -0.47 3.29 -14.00
CA GLY A 167 -0.45 4.74 -14.27
C GLY A 167 -1.76 5.36 -14.75
N HIS A 168 -2.79 4.57 -15.06
CA HIS A 168 -4.12 5.07 -15.39
C HIS A 168 -5.23 4.14 -14.88
N GLY A 169 -6.43 4.69 -14.71
CA GLY A 169 -7.65 3.96 -14.37
C GLY A 169 -8.48 3.56 -15.59
N LEU A 170 -9.56 2.81 -15.35
CA LEU A 170 -10.48 2.32 -16.39
C LEU A 170 -11.09 3.47 -17.21
N ALA A 171 -11.53 4.54 -16.53
CA ALA A 171 -12.19 5.70 -17.13
C ALA A 171 -11.31 6.47 -18.15
N ARG A 172 -9.98 6.37 -18.03
CA ARG A 172 -9.02 7.04 -18.93
C ARG A 172 -8.24 6.04 -19.80
N CYS A 173 -8.72 4.81 -19.90
CA CYS A 173 -8.05 3.78 -20.68
C CYS A 173 -8.37 3.92 -22.17
N THR A 174 -7.35 4.22 -22.97
CA THR A 174 -7.43 4.29 -24.44
C THR A 174 -7.05 2.97 -25.11
N SER A 175 -6.79 1.90 -24.33
CA SER A 175 -6.36 0.62 -24.90
C SER A 175 -7.52 -0.10 -25.58
N SER A 176 -7.30 -0.58 -26.80
CA SER A 176 -8.24 -1.43 -27.53
C SER A 176 -8.41 -2.82 -26.92
N VAL A 177 -7.39 -3.33 -26.22
CA VAL A 177 -7.39 -4.70 -25.70
C VAL A 177 -7.99 -4.75 -24.31
N ASP A 178 -9.14 -5.42 -24.19
CA ASP A 178 -9.77 -5.68 -22.90
C ASP A 178 -9.32 -7.02 -22.30
N ARG A 179 -8.85 -6.95 -21.06
CA ARG A 179 -8.42 -8.07 -20.20
C ARG A 179 -9.17 -8.06 -18.86
N SER A 180 -10.24 -7.28 -18.74
CA SER A 180 -11.02 -7.09 -17.51
C SER A 180 -11.49 -8.41 -16.89
N GLY A 181 -11.84 -9.40 -17.71
CA GLY A 181 -12.25 -10.73 -17.27
C GLY A 181 -11.12 -11.64 -16.78
N LEU A 182 -9.85 -11.28 -16.95
CA LEU A 182 -8.72 -12.12 -16.59
C LEU A 182 -8.27 -11.92 -15.14
N CYS A 183 -7.75 -12.98 -14.52
CA CYS A 183 -7.15 -12.91 -13.20
C CYS A 183 -5.81 -12.15 -13.24
N PHE A 184 -5.62 -11.16 -12.37
CA PHE A 184 -4.35 -10.42 -12.28
C PHE A 184 -3.14 -11.30 -11.89
N ARG A 185 -3.36 -12.48 -11.31
CA ARG A 185 -2.31 -13.41 -10.88
C ARG A 185 -1.88 -14.34 -12.00
N CYS A 186 -2.81 -15.07 -12.61
CA CYS A 186 -2.51 -16.12 -13.60
C CYS A 186 -2.98 -15.80 -15.03
N GLY A 187 -3.67 -14.68 -15.25
CA GLY A 187 -4.15 -14.30 -16.58
C GLY A 187 -5.29 -15.16 -17.13
N GLN A 188 -5.89 -16.05 -16.33
CA GLN A 188 -7.04 -16.88 -16.72
C GLN A 188 -8.36 -16.25 -16.29
N PRO A 189 -9.45 -16.42 -17.07
CA PRO A 189 -10.77 -15.91 -16.70
C PRO A 189 -11.43 -16.69 -15.56
N GLY A 190 -12.57 -16.18 -15.07
CA GLY A 190 -13.47 -16.92 -14.17
C GLY A 190 -13.20 -16.79 -12.66
N HIS A 191 -12.12 -16.11 -12.23
CA HIS A 191 -11.84 -15.91 -10.80
C HIS A 191 -11.05 -14.63 -10.50
N LYS A 192 -11.12 -14.19 -9.24
CA LYS A 192 -10.37 -13.02 -8.75
C LYS A 192 -8.99 -13.44 -8.24
N ALA A 193 -8.02 -12.53 -8.34
CA ALA A 193 -6.65 -12.79 -7.87
C ALA A 193 -6.53 -13.10 -6.37
N ALA A 194 -7.54 -12.73 -5.56
CA ALA A 194 -7.60 -13.04 -4.14
C ALA A 194 -7.80 -14.54 -3.87
N SER A 195 -8.61 -15.23 -4.68
CA SER A 195 -8.90 -16.66 -4.57
C SER A 195 -8.06 -17.53 -5.51
N CYS A 196 -7.14 -16.93 -6.28
CA CYS A 196 -6.30 -17.65 -7.23
C CYS A 196 -5.17 -18.42 -6.53
N THR A 197 -5.17 -19.75 -6.67
CA THR A 197 -4.08 -20.65 -6.25
C THR A 197 -3.08 -20.94 -7.36
N ALA A 198 -3.47 -20.75 -8.63
CA ALA A 198 -2.62 -21.01 -9.79
C ALA A 198 -1.31 -20.20 -9.81
N ASP A 199 -0.35 -20.73 -10.56
CA ASP A 199 0.95 -20.11 -10.76
C ASP A 199 0.86 -18.72 -11.39
N PRO A 200 1.74 -17.79 -10.99
CA PRO A 200 1.70 -16.43 -11.48
C PRO A 200 2.09 -16.36 -12.96
N HIS A 201 1.17 -15.85 -13.78
CA HIS A 201 1.33 -15.75 -15.22
C HIS A 201 0.80 -14.40 -15.74
N CYS A 202 1.68 -13.60 -16.36
CA CYS A 202 1.44 -12.21 -16.71
C CYS A 202 0.96 -12.05 -18.15
N ALA A 203 -0.35 -11.83 -18.34
CA ALA A 203 -0.95 -11.61 -19.67
C ALA A 203 -0.32 -10.45 -20.47
N LEU A 204 0.23 -9.43 -19.80
CA LEU A 204 0.95 -8.33 -20.45
C LEU A 204 2.28 -8.75 -21.05
N CYS A 205 3.00 -9.63 -20.35
CA CYS A 205 4.32 -10.08 -20.81
C CYS A 205 4.18 -11.19 -21.85
N VAL A 206 3.17 -12.06 -21.73
CA VAL A 206 2.80 -13.03 -22.78
C VAL A 206 2.53 -12.32 -24.10
N ALA A 207 1.64 -11.33 -24.10
CA ALA A 207 1.29 -10.56 -25.30
C ALA A 207 2.48 -9.77 -25.87
N ALA A 208 3.54 -9.55 -25.09
CA ALA A 208 4.76 -8.87 -25.51
C ALA A 208 5.94 -9.84 -25.79
N GLY A 209 5.71 -11.16 -25.80
CA GLY A 209 6.76 -12.16 -26.04
C GLY A 209 7.85 -12.23 -24.95
N ARG A 210 7.54 -11.85 -23.71
CA ARG A 210 8.49 -11.80 -22.58
C ARG A 210 8.18 -12.87 -21.54
N ARG A 211 9.18 -13.19 -20.71
CA ARG A 211 9.03 -14.08 -19.54
C ARG A 211 7.83 -13.65 -18.69
N ALA A 212 6.85 -14.53 -18.57
CA ALA A 212 5.56 -14.21 -17.97
C ALA A 212 5.33 -14.84 -16.58
N ASN A 213 6.31 -15.56 -16.00
CA ASN A 213 6.18 -16.22 -14.69
C ASN A 213 6.23 -15.23 -13.52
N HIS A 214 5.28 -14.29 -13.50
CA HIS A 214 5.12 -13.25 -12.49
C HIS A 214 3.72 -12.66 -12.56
N ARG A 215 3.32 -11.92 -11.52
CA ARG A 215 2.03 -11.23 -11.45
C ARG A 215 2.05 -9.94 -12.28
N ALA A 216 0.96 -9.66 -13.00
CA ALA A 216 0.81 -8.41 -13.76
C ALA A 216 0.91 -7.17 -12.86
N GLY A 217 1.75 -6.21 -13.25
CA GLY A 217 2.02 -4.97 -12.51
C GLY A 217 2.79 -5.17 -11.19
N GLY A 218 3.36 -6.36 -10.93
CA GLY A 218 4.32 -6.55 -9.84
C GLY A 218 5.70 -5.97 -10.18
N LYS A 219 6.63 -5.99 -9.23
CA LYS A 219 8.01 -5.49 -9.41
C LYS A 219 8.77 -6.13 -10.59
N ALA A 220 8.34 -7.32 -11.02
CA ALA A 220 8.90 -8.02 -12.17
C ALA A 220 8.27 -7.66 -13.53
N CYS A 221 7.11 -6.99 -13.53
CA CYS A 221 6.35 -6.58 -14.72
C CYS A 221 6.82 -5.19 -15.16
N PHE A 222 7.90 -5.12 -15.93
CA PHE A 222 8.46 -3.84 -16.38
C PHE A 222 7.74 -3.31 -17.63
N PRO A 223 7.43 -2.01 -17.69
CA PRO A 223 7.02 -1.37 -18.95
C PRO A 223 8.18 -1.45 -19.96
N SER A 224 7.84 -1.53 -21.25
CA SER A 224 8.74 -1.92 -22.33
C SER A 224 9.92 -0.98 -22.66
N GLY A 225 10.26 0.00 -21.82
CA GLY A 225 11.32 0.99 -22.12
C GLY A 225 12.73 0.66 -21.59
N ASN A 226 12.88 -0.14 -20.53
CA ASN A 226 14.12 -0.10 -19.73
C ASN A 226 14.96 -1.38 -19.78
N ASN A 227 14.76 -2.24 -20.79
CA ASN A 227 15.51 -3.48 -20.89
C ASN A 227 17.00 -3.21 -21.13
N THR A 228 17.32 -2.15 -21.88
CA THR A 228 18.69 -1.65 -22.13
C THR A 228 19.37 -1.17 -20.86
N GLU A 229 18.72 -0.30 -20.09
CA GLU A 229 19.26 0.28 -18.85
C GLU A 229 19.43 -0.80 -17.76
N ARG A 230 18.48 -1.74 -17.66
CA ARG A 230 18.58 -2.88 -16.74
C ARG A 230 19.66 -3.88 -17.16
N ASN A 231 19.82 -4.15 -18.45
CA ASN A 231 20.93 -4.96 -18.94
C ASN A 231 22.27 -4.28 -18.70
N ARG A 232 22.36 -2.95 -18.85
CA ARG A 232 23.54 -2.17 -18.47
C ARG A 232 23.84 -2.31 -16.97
N ARG A 233 22.85 -2.09 -16.09
CA ARG A 233 23.00 -2.25 -14.63
C ARG A 233 23.33 -3.68 -14.20
N ARG A 234 22.77 -4.70 -14.87
CA ARG A 234 23.13 -6.11 -14.63
C ARG A 234 24.55 -6.41 -15.10
N LYS A 235 24.95 -5.94 -16.29
CA LYS A 235 26.32 -6.10 -16.81
C LYS A 235 27.33 -5.37 -15.93
N SER A 236 27.02 -4.15 -15.46
CA SER A 236 27.89 -3.38 -14.56
C SER A 236 28.04 -4.06 -13.20
N ARG A 237 26.94 -4.51 -12.57
CA ARG A 237 27.00 -5.31 -11.32
C ARG A 237 27.80 -6.62 -11.50
N ARG A 238 27.65 -7.31 -12.63
CA ARG A 238 28.41 -8.54 -12.91
C ARG A 238 29.90 -8.25 -13.12
N ARG A 239 30.26 -7.14 -13.78
CA ARG A 239 31.65 -6.66 -13.92
C ARG A 239 32.25 -6.26 -12.57
N GLN A 240 31.51 -5.53 -11.74
CA GLN A 240 31.93 -5.12 -10.40
C GLN A 240 32.14 -6.34 -9.50
N LYS A 241 31.23 -7.32 -9.51
CA LYS A 241 31.38 -8.58 -8.77
C LYS A 241 32.60 -9.39 -9.24
N ARG A 242 32.90 -9.42 -10.55
CA ARG A 242 34.13 -10.05 -11.07
C ARG A 242 35.41 -9.30 -10.68
N ARG A 243 35.37 -7.97 -10.60
CA ARG A 243 36.51 -7.16 -10.13
C ARG A 243 36.77 -7.39 -8.64
N LEU A 244 35.73 -7.39 -7.82
CA LEU A 244 35.83 -7.68 -6.39
C LEU A 244 36.32 -9.12 -6.14
N ALA A 245 35.84 -10.10 -6.90
CA ALA A 245 36.33 -11.48 -6.81
C ALA A 245 37.79 -11.64 -7.27
N ARG A 246 38.25 -10.83 -8.24
CA ARG A 246 39.67 -10.80 -8.66
C ARG A 246 40.58 -10.09 -7.65
N GLY A 247 40.11 -9.03 -7.01
CA GLY A 247 40.84 -8.36 -5.93
C GLY A 247 40.94 -9.23 -4.68
N ALA A 248 39.86 -9.92 -4.31
CA ALA A 248 39.86 -10.86 -3.19
C ALA A 248 40.80 -12.06 -3.37
N LEU A 249 41.14 -12.43 -4.62
CA LEU A 249 42.15 -13.45 -4.93
C LEU A 249 43.59 -12.90 -4.90
N ALA A 250 43.77 -11.57 -4.97
CA ALA A 250 45.09 -10.93 -4.89
C ALA A 250 45.49 -10.60 -3.45
N ASP A 251 44.52 -10.34 -2.56
CA ASP A 251 44.74 -10.05 -1.14
C ASP A 251 44.72 -11.30 -0.23
N ALA A 252 44.60 -12.51 -0.80
CA ALA A 252 44.64 -13.75 -0.05
C ALA A 252 46.11 -14.15 0.27
N VAL A 253 46.70 -13.50 1.28
CA VAL A 253 47.85 -14.06 2.00
C VAL A 253 47.36 -15.29 2.75
N ILE A 254 47.95 -16.45 2.43
CA ILE A 254 47.67 -17.75 3.04
C ILE A 254 48.03 -17.66 4.54
N PRO A 255 47.09 -17.80 5.48
CA PRO A 255 47.43 -18.06 6.87
C PRO A 255 47.67 -19.56 7.04
N ALA A 256 48.75 -19.91 7.75
CA ALA A 256 49.11 -21.26 8.10
C ALA A 256 48.05 -21.93 8.99
N ALA A 257 47.84 -23.22 8.75
CA ALA A 257 46.83 -24.06 9.39
C ALA A 257 47.17 -24.39 10.86
N ALA A 258 46.14 -24.45 11.71
CA ALA A 258 46.12 -25.23 12.95
C ALA A 258 44.66 -25.63 13.32
N PRO A 259 44.44 -26.74 14.05
CA PRO A 259 43.31 -27.66 13.85
C PRO A 259 42.13 -27.52 14.84
N ALA A 260 41.03 -28.19 14.49
CA ALA A 260 39.73 -28.25 15.19
C ALA A 260 39.73 -29.13 16.47
N PRO A 261 38.68 -29.00 17.30
CA PRO A 261 37.87 -30.20 17.57
C PRO A 261 36.33 -29.99 17.65
N GLU A 262 35.63 -30.96 17.04
CA GLU A 262 34.52 -31.82 17.51
C GLU A 262 33.27 -31.29 18.28
N SER A 263 32.14 -31.38 17.55
CA SER A 263 30.83 -32.02 17.82
C SER A 263 30.14 -32.04 19.20
N GLY A 264 28.81 -31.82 19.14
CA GLY A 264 27.79 -32.26 20.12
C GLY A 264 26.80 -31.13 20.42
N GLY A 265 25.48 -31.25 20.40
CA GLY A 265 24.56 -32.36 20.26
C GLY A 265 23.14 -31.79 20.17
N SER A 266 22.20 -32.66 19.84
CA SER A 266 20.76 -32.47 19.66
C SER A 266 20.00 -31.95 20.89
N GLY A 267 18.89 -31.24 20.66
CA GLY A 267 17.84 -30.99 21.65
C GLY A 267 16.58 -30.40 21.01
N GLU A 268 15.55 -31.23 20.85
CA GLU A 268 14.18 -30.84 20.49
C GLU A 268 13.43 -30.22 21.67
N GLY A 269 12.43 -29.38 21.37
CA GLY A 269 11.21 -29.23 22.18
C GLY A 269 11.22 -28.13 23.24
N GLU A 270 10.46 -27.06 23.01
CA GLU A 270 9.21 -26.74 23.74
C GLU A 270 8.75 -25.31 23.40
N GLY A 271 7.44 -25.13 23.23
CA GLY A 271 6.83 -23.82 23.04
C GLY A 271 6.82 -23.05 24.36
N ALA A 272 7.80 -22.18 24.54
CA ALA A 272 7.85 -21.23 25.65
C ALA A 272 7.14 -19.92 25.26
N MET A 273 6.20 -19.47 26.10
CA MET A 273 5.80 -18.07 26.15
C MET A 273 6.66 -17.36 27.20
N ASP A 274 7.71 -16.69 26.76
CA ASP A 274 8.55 -15.87 27.63
C ASP A 274 8.06 -14.42 27.65
N VAL A 275 7.71 -13.95 28.85
CA VAL A 275 7.48 -12.53 29.14
C VAL A 275 8.82 -11.94 29.57
N VAL A 276 9.53 -11.31 28.63
CA VAL A 276 10.77 -10.58 28.92
C VAL A 276 10.45 -9.12 29.25
N GLN A 277 10.86 -8.67 30.43
CA GLN A 277 10.96 -7.25 30.77
C GLN A 277 12.28 -6.71 30.22
N GLN A 278 12.24 -5.56 29.53
CA GLN A 278 13.38 -4.67 29.35
C GLN A 278 13.11 -3.37 30.11
#